data_AF-A0A7Y1UX19-F1
#
_entry.id   AF-A0A7Y1UX19-F1
#
_cell.length_a   1.000
_cell.length_b   1.000
_cell.length_c   1.000
_cell.angle_alpha   90.00
_cell.angle_beta   90.00
_cell.angle_gamma   90.00
#
_symmetry.space_group_name_H-M   'P 1'
#
loop_
_entity.id
_entity.type
_entity.pdbx_description
1 polymer ?
#
loop_
_entity_poly.entity_id
_entity_poly.type
_entity_poly.pdbx_seq_one_letter_code
_entity_poly.pdbx_strand_id
1 'polypeptide(L)'
;MAPDRDLPTRFDDWRESKAHAAGNGLARLATGDWSWVYQAPSAATVWRITPFDPAFDAFAKVCSANRNAHLPNVATHHSHPSGGTTTVLERLEEVEEQAARDWFAEFDAGSTSALVELKRILTDPDIGSEIGLFMGLDRNPANILRRPADGELVFTDAFWVNGPHLLELIKIARIWPTFHAWMGQQPS
;
A
#
# COMPACT_ATOMS: atom_id res chain seq x y z
N MET A 1 27.06 -2.89 4.06
CA MET A 1 25.65 -2.85 3.66
C MET A 1 25.55 -1.99 2.41
N ALA A 2 24.89 -2.47 1.36
CA ALA A 2 24.56 -1.61 0.21
C ALA A 2 23.53 -0.56 0.66
N PRO A 3 23.65 0.72 0.26
CA PRO A 3 22.63 1.71 0.52
C PRO A 3 21.33 1.32 -0.21
N ASP A 4 20.17 1.63 0.38
CA ASP A 4 18.84 1.23 -0.14
C ASP A 4 18.64 1.55 -1.64
N ARG A 5 19.26 2.61 -2.15
CA ARG A 5 19.21 3.04 -3.55
C ARG A 5 19.83 2.05 -4.56
N ASP A 6 20.66 1.12 -4.09
CA ASP A 6 21.34 0.13 -4.93
C ASP A 6 20.54 -1.19 -4.99
N LEU A 7 19.43 -1.29 -4.25
CA LEU A 7 18.55 -2.45 -4.33
C LEU A 7 17.69 -2.36 -5.61
N PRO A 8 17.64 -3.41 -6.44
CA PRO A 8 16.85 -3.41 -7.66
C PRO A 8 15.37 -3.32 -7.31
N THR A 9 14.69 -2.23 -7.63
CA THR A 9 13.26 -2.05 -7.33
C THR A 9 12.35 -2.54 -8.46
N ARG A 10 12.91 -2.88 -9.62
CA ARG A 10 12.17 -3.30 -10.81
C ARG A 10 12.46 -4.76 -11.15
N PHE A 11 11.38 -5.53 -11.24
CA PHE A 11 11.39 -6.95 -11.60
C PHE A 11 10.29 -7.20 -12.64
N ASP A 12 10.42 -8.27 -13.40
CA ASP A 12 9.39 -8.66 -14.37
C ASP A 12 8.25 -9.46 -13.70
N ASP A 13 8.51 -10.06 -12.53
CA ASP A 13 7.52 -10.78 -11.71
C ASP A 13 7.60 -10.36 -10.22
N TRP A 14 6.44 -10.20 -9.58
CA TRP A 14 6.34 -9.93 -8.14
C TRP A 14 6.97 -11.06 -7.30
N ARG A 15 6.98 -12.30 -7.79
CA ARG A 15 7.63 -13.45 -7.14
C ARG A 15 9.14 -13.27 -7.08
N GLU A 16 9.75 -12.75 -8.14
CA GLU A 16 11.17 -12.43 -8.16
C GLU A 16 11.48 -11.31 -7.17
N SER A 17 10.64 -10.26 -7.15
CA SER A 17 10.72 -9.19 -6.15
C SER A 17 10.66 -9.75 -4.72
N LYS A 18 9.69 -10.62 -4.43
CA LYS A 18 9.53 -11.27 -3.11
C LYS A 18 10.73 -12.16 -2.76
N ALA A 19 11.18 -12.98 -3.71
CA ALA A 19 12.33 -13.85 -3.51
C ALA A 19 13.62 -13.05 -3.32
N HIS A 20 13.78 -11.95 -4.03
CA HIS A 20 14.89 -11.02 -3.85
C HIS A 20 14.86 -10.39 -2.46
N ALA A 21 13.70 -9.88 -2.03
CA ALA A 21 13.55 -9.29 -0.70
C ALA A 21 13.91 -10.30 0.41
N ALA A 22 13.34 -11.50 0.35
CA ALA A 22 13.62 -12.55 1.32
C ALA A 22 15.08 -13.07 1.26
N GLY A 23 15.64 -13.21 0.06
CA GLY A 23 16.98 -13.78 -0.17
C GLY A 23 18.13 -12.82 0.11
N ASN A 24 17.90 -11.51 0.04
CA ASN A 24 18.92 -10.48 0.31
C ASN A 24 18.88 -9.94 1.74
N GLY A 25 18.18 -10.63 2.64
CA GLY A 25 18.17 -10.31 4.07
C GLY A 25 17.32 -9.08 4.43
N LEU A 26 16.36 -8.69 3.59
CA LEU A 26 15.35 -7.73 4.03
C LEU A 26 14.44 -8.43 5.06
N ALA A 27 14.32 -7.83 6.23
CA ALA A 27 13.50 -8.40 7.30
C ALA A 27 12.01 -8.24 6.95
N ARG A 28 11.23 -9.32 7.04
CA ARG A 28 9.77 -9.22 6.88
C ARG A 28 9.20 -8.46 8.08
N LEU A 29 8.58 -7.32 7.81
CA LEU A 29 8.01 -6.44 8.82
C LEU A 29 6.53 -6.76 9.09
N ALA A 30 5.75 -6.97 8.02
CA ALA A 30 4.32 -7.24 8.12
C ALA A 30 3.82 -8.09 6.95
N THR A 31 2.64 -8.69 7.14
CA THR A 31 1.85 -9.36 6.11
C THR A 31 0.44 -8.78 6.16
N GLY A 32 -0.05 -8.30 5.03
CA GLY A 32 -1.45 -7.89 4.88
C GLY A 32 -2.23 -8.88 4.02
N ASP A 33 -3.53 -8.65 3.90
CA ASP A 33 -4.45 -9.49 3.13
C ASP A 33 -4.06 -9.64 1.66
N TRP A 34 -3.30 -8.70 1.11
CA TRP A 34 -2.89 -8.68 -0.29
C TRP A 34 -1.42 -8.35 -0.48
N SER A 35 -0.61 -8.34 0.58
CA SER A 35 0.77 -7.87 0.45
C SER A 35 1.72 -8.42 1.52
N TRP A 36 3.01 -8.29 1.23
CA TRP A 36 4.08 -8.45 2.20
C TRP A 36 4.88 -7.16 2.29
N VAL A 37 5.26 -6.79 3.51
CA VAL A 37 6.07 -5.61 3.78
C VAL A 37 7.43 -6.06 4.27
N TYR A 38 8.48 -5.66 3.57
CA TYR A 38 9.87 -5.94 3.92
C TYR A 38 10.59 -4.64 4.28
N GLN A 39 11.37 -4.66 5.34
CA GLN A 39 12.20 -3.53 5.75
C GLN A 39 13.52 -3.55 4.99
N ALA A 40 13.87 -2.42 4.38
CA ALA A 40 15.17 -2.24 3.76
C ALA A 40 16.31 -2.17 4.80
N PRO A 41 17.57 -2.47 4.44
CA PRO A 41 18.68 -2.53 5.38
C PRO A 41 18.91 -1.24 6.17
N SER A 42 18.66 -0.06 5.58
CA SER A 42 18.81 1.22 6.30
C SER A 42 17.75 1.46 7.38
N ALA A 43 16.67 0.67 7.40
CA ALA A 43 15.46 0.90 8.17
C ALA A 43 14.66 2.17 7.83
N ALA A 44 15.10 2.99 6.86
CA ALA A 44 14.38 4.21 6.49
C ALA A 44 13.20 3.95 5.54
N THR A 45 13.22 2.84 4.80
CA THR A 45 12.20 2.49 3.81
C THR A 45 11.68 1.07 3.99
N VAL A 46 10.50 0.83 3.43
CA VAL A 46 9.87 -0.49 3.35
C VAL A 46 9.45 -0.78 1.92
N TRP A 47 9.45 -2.06 1.57
CA TRP A 47 9.00 -2.59 0.30
C TRP A 47 7.67 -3.28 0.52
N ARG A 48 6.59 -2.71 0.00
CA ARG A 48 5.31 -3.38 -0.11
C ARG A 48 5.26 -4.10 -1.44
N ILE A 49 5.21 -5.43 -1.38
CA ILE A 49 5.12 -6.31 -2.54
C ILE A 49 3.72 -6.92 -2.55
N THR A 50 2.99 -6.67 -3.63
CA THR A 50 1.59 -7.06 -3.76
C THR A 50 1.43 -7.90 -5.03
N PRO A 51 1.00 -9.17 -4.96
CA PRO A 51 0.78 -10.00 -6.14
C PRO A 51 -0.42 -9.53 -6.99
N PHE A 52 -1.43 -8.93 -6.35
CA PHE A 52 -2.59 -8.32 -7.01
C PHE A 52 -3.39 -7.49 -6.00
N ASP A 53 -3.54 -6.19 -6.27
CA ASP A 53 -4.38 -5.26 -5.50
C ASP A 53 -4.57 -3.97 -6.33
N PRO A 54 -5.69 -3.83 -7.07
CA PRO A 54 -5.93 -2.64 -7.87
C PRO A 54 -6.17 -1.39 -7.02
N ALA A 55 -6.64 -1.54 -5.77
CA ALA A 55 -6.85 -0.43 -4.85
C ALA A 55 -5.51 0.20 -4.47
N PHE A 56 -4.56 -0.66 -4.08
CA PHE A 56 -3.24 -0.19 -3.68
C PHE A 56 -2.41 0.36 -4.85
N ASP A 57 -2.52 -0.21 -6.06
CA ASP A 57 -1.88 0.34 -7.26
C ASP A 57 -2.34 1.79 -7.54
N ALA A 58 -3.65 2.02 -7.53
CA ALA A 58 -4.21 3.37 -7.68
C ALA A 58 -3.77 4.29 -6.52
N PHE A 59 -3.81 3.82 -5.28
CA PHE A 59 -3.39 4.59 -4.11
C PHE A 59 -1.91 5.01 -4.20
N ALA A 60 -1.01 4.10 -4.60
CA ALA A 60 0.41 4.41 -4.76
C ALA A 60 0.67 5.47 -5.85
N LYS A 61 -0.10 5.45 -6.94
CA LYS A 61 -0.05 6.49 -7.99
C LYS A 61 -0.52 7.84 -7.45
N VAL A 62 -1.62 7.87 -6.69
CA VAL A 62 -2.12 9.09 -6.02
C VAL A 62 -1.05 9.68 -5.10
N CYS A 63 -0.42 8.85 -4.26
CA CYS A 63 0.64 9.29 -3.37
C CYS A 63 1.86 9.83 -4.13
N SER A 64 2.23 9.19 -5.25
CA SER A 64 3.37 9.63 -6.06
C SER A 64 3.13 10.98 -6.75
N ALA A 65 1.89 11.21 -7.21
CA ALA A 65 1.48 12.39 -7.97
C ALA A 65 1.17 13.62 -7.08
N ASN A 66 0.93 13.41 -5.79
CA ASN A 66 0.54 14.47 -4.87
C ASN A 66 1.60 14.68 -3.77
N ARG A 67 1.52 15.82 -3.09
CA ARG A 67 2.29 16.10 -1.88
C ARG A 67 1.31 16.55 -0.81
N ASN A 68 1.14 15.73 0.21
CA ASN A 68 0.31 16.03 1.38
C ASN A 68 0.95 15.34 2.59
N ALA A 69 0.97 16.00 3.75
CA ALA A 69 1.65 15.50 4.95
C ALA A 69 1.08 14.16 5.45
N HIS A 70 -0.20 13.92 5.16
CA HIS A 70 -0.93 12.72 5.54
C HIS A 70 -0.92 11.62 4.46
N LEU A 71 -0.14 11.78 3.39
CA LEU A 71 0.13 10.73 2.42
C LEU A 71 1.52 10.12 2.63
N PRO A 72 1.69 8.81 2.36
CA PRO A 72 3.01 8.20 2.33
C PRO A 72 3.90 8.79 1.24
N ASN A 73 5.16 9.01 1.58
CA ASN A 73 6.20 9.29 0.60
C ASN A 73 6.54 8.00 -0.15
N VAL A 74 6.20 7.98 -1.44
CA VAL A 74 6.56 6.90 -2.35
C VAL A 74 7.90 7.23 -3.00
N ALA A 75 8.90 6.40 -2.75
CA ALA A 75 10.20 6.51 -3.43
C ALA A 75 10.11 5.96 -4.86
N THR A 76 9.53 4.77 -5.01
CA THR A 76 9.31 4.13 -6.31
C THR A 76 8.07 3.26 -6.27
N HIS A 77 7.36 3.18 -7.39
CA HIS A 77 6.22 2.28 -7.59
C HIS A 77 6.33 1.63 -8.97
N HIS A 78 6.24 0.31 -9.02
CA HIS A 78 6.37 -0.46 -10.24
C HIS A 78 5.29 -1.53 -10.32
N SER A 79 4.48 -1.50 -11.38
CA SER A 79 3.61 -2.61 -11.76
C SER A 79 4.42 -3.66 -12.53
N HIS A 80 4.20 -4.94 -12.22
CA HIS A 80 4.87 -6.05 -12.89
C HIS A 80 4.07 -6.50 -14.12
N PRO A 81 4.71 -6.86 -15.24
CA PRO A 81 4.05 -7.50 -16.39
C PRO A 81 3.23 -8.73 -16.03
N SER A 82 3.67 -9.49 -15.01
CA SER A 82 2.96 -10.66 -14.47
C SER A 82 1.66 -10.32 -13.72
N GLY A 83 1.36 -9.04 -13.51
CA GLY A 83 0.41 -8.55 -12.52
C GLY A 83 1.08 -8.31 -11.16
N GLY A 84 0.44 -7.49 -10.33
CA GLY A 84 0.97 -7.08 -9.03
C GLY A 84 1.91 -5.88 -9.09
N THR A 85 2.40 -5.46 -7.94
CA THR A 85 3.22 -4.26 -7.77
C THR A 85 4.33 -4.44 -6.73
N THR A 86 5.43 -3.71 -6.92
CA THR A 86 6.43 -3.43 -5.88
C THR A 86 6.46 -1.93 -5.63
N THR A 87 6.20 -1.53 -4.39
CA THR A 87 6.21 -0.12 -3.98
C THR A 87 7.22 0.05 -2.84
N VAL A 88 8.16 0.96 -3.02
CA VAL A 88 9.09 1.38 -1.97
C VAL A 88 8.56 2.66 -1.35
N LEU A 89 8.29 2.59 -0.05
CA LEU A 89 7.70 3.65 0.75
C LEU A 89 8.67 4.04 1.87
N GLU A 90 8.49 5.23 2.41
CA GLU A 90 9.02 5.52 3.74
C GLU A 90 8.56 4.49 4.80
N ARG A 91 9.34 4.35 5.87
CA ARG A 91 8.93 3.56 7.03
C ARG A 91 8.01 4.38 7.94
N LEU A 92 6.86 3.78 8.26
CA LEU A 92 5.89 4.29 9.22
C LEU A 92 5.74 3.31 10.39
N GLU A 93 5.17 3.77 11.49
CA GLU A 93 4.93 3.00 12.72
C GLU A 93 3.45 2.89 13.04
N GLU A 94 3.06 1.78 13.67
CA GLU A 94 1.71 1.63 14.20
C GLU A 94 1.41 2.68 15.29
N VAL A 95 0.14 3.06 15.37
CA VAL A 95 -0.39 3.95 16.40
C VAL A 95 -1.47 3.25 17.19
N GLU A 96 -1.75 3.78 18.38
CA GLU A 96 -2.91 3.36 19.16
C GLU A 96 -4.20 3.58 18.36
N GLU A 97 -5.08 2.59 18.39
CA GLU A 97 -6.31 2.58 17.60
C GLU A 97 -7.18 3.83 17.84
N GLN A 98 -7.21 4.32 19.07
CA GLN A 98 -7.97 5.54 19.41
C GLN A 98 -7.42 6.78 18.69
N ALA A 99 -6.10 6.93 18.59
CA ALA A 99 -5.49 8.05 17.88
C ALA A 99 -5.85 8.03 16.38
N ALA A 100 -5.89 6.84 15.78
CA ALA A 100 -6.32 6.67 14.40
C ALA A 100 -7.81 7.01 14.21
N ARG A 101 -8.68 6.63 15.15
CA ARG A 101 -10.11 6.97 15.13
C ARG A 101 -10.33 8.48 15.27
N ASP A 102 -9.59 9.12 16.15
CA ASP A 102 -9.66 10.58 16.33
C ASP A 102 -9.20 11.31 15.06
N TRP A 103 -8.12 10.83 14.43
CA TRP A 103 -7.67 11.36 13.14
C TRP A 103 -8.73 11.23 12.05
N PHE A 104 -9.43 10.09 11.95
CA PHE A 104 -10.53 9.94 10.99
C PHE A 104 -11.68 10.92 11.25
N ALA A 105 -12.00 11.20 12.52
CA ALA A 105 -13.01 12.19 12.86
C ALA A 105 -12.60 13.60 12.40
N GLU A 106 -11.33 13.97 12.58
CA GLU A 106 -10.78 15.25 12.09
C GLU A 106 -10.74 15.31 10.56
N PHE A 107 -10.37 14.22 9.91
CA PHE A 107 -10.38 14.07 8.45
C PHE A 107 -11.79 14.25 7.89
N ASP A 108 -12.79 13.61 8.49
CA ASP A 108 -14.17 13.71 8.06
C ASP A 108 -14.75 15.12 8.28
N ALA A 109 -14.38 15.77 9.40
CA ALA A 109 -14.72 17.16 9.70
C ALA A 109 -13.99 18.19 8.83
N GLY A 110 -12.86 17.82 8.21
CA GLY A 110 -12.02 18.76 7.48
C GLY A 110 -11.36 19.80 8.40
N SER A 111 -10.89 19.37 9.57
CA SER A 111 -10.41 20.26 10.65
C SER A 111 -9.22 21.13 10.27
N THR A 112 -8.46 20.77 9.22
CA THR A 112 -7.34 21.56 8.70
C THR A 112 -7.40 21.67 7.18
N SER A 113 -6.72 22.66 6.61
CA SER A 113 -6.61 22.80 5.15
C SER A 113 -5.94 21.58 4.50
N ALA A 114 -4.95 20.97 5.18
CA ALA A 114 -4.27 19.78 4.70
C ALA A 114 -5.21 18.57 4.64
N LEU A 115 -6.12 18.40 5.61
CA LEU A 115 -7.12 17.33 5.62
C LEU A 115 -8.23 17.57 4.59
N VAL A 116 -8.64 18.83 4.38
CA VAL A 116 -9.58 19.19 3.29
C VAL A 116 -8.97 18.86 1.93
N GLU A 117 -7.70 19.20 1.72
CA GLU A 117 -6.98 18.87 0.50
C GLU A 117 -6.82 17.36 0.32
N LEU A 118 -6.43 16.65 1.37
CA LEU A 118 -6.31 15.19 1.36
C LEU A 118 -7.63 14.53 0.95
N LYS A 119 -8.74 14.98 1.55
CA LYS A 119 -10.07 14.47 1.22
C LYS A 119 -10.40 14.69 -0.24
N ARG A 120 -10.15 15.89 -0.77
CA ARG A 120 -10.33 16.20 -2.20
C ARG A 120 -9.49 15.28 -3.10
N ILE A 121 -8.23 15.02 -2.74
CA ILE A 121 -7.34 14.12 -3.48
C ILE A 121 -7.89 12.69 -3.48
N LEU A 122 -8.26 12.16 -2.31
CA LEU A 122 -8.67 10.77 -2.16
C LEU A 122 -10.08 10.49 -2.68
N THR A 123 -10.91 11.50 -2.83
CA THR A 123 -12.27 11.38 -3.38
C THR A 123 -12.39 11.90 -4.81
N ASP A 124 -11.28 12.02 -5.54
CA ASP A 124 -11.32 12.38 -6.96
C ASP A 124 -12.13 11.33 -7.74
N PRO A 125 -13.16 11.73 -8.53
CA PRO A 125 -14.01 10.80 -9.27
C PRO A 125 -13.24 9.93 -10.29
N ASP A 126 -12.08 10.36 -10.77
CA ASP A 126 -11.28 9.60 -11.72
C ASP A 126 -10.68 8.34 -11.06
N ILE A 127 -10.41 8.37 -9.76
CA ILE A 127 -9.92 7.21 -8.99
C ILE A 127 -10.92 6.06 -9.05
N GLY A 128 -12.20 6.35 -8.82
CA GLY A 128 -13.26 5.35 -8.87
C GLY A 128 -13.38 4.70 -10.26
N SER A 129 -13.20 5.52 -11.30
CA SER A 129 -13.23 5.07 -12.70
C SER A 129 -12.02 4.20 -13.05
N GLU A 130 -10.83 4.51 -12.53
CA GLU A 130 -9.61 3.71 -12.73
C GLU A 130 -9.71 2.35 -12.03
N ILE A 131 -10.17 2.31 -10.78
CA ILE A 131 -10.22 1.07 -9.98
C ILE A 131 -11.38 0.17 -10.45
N GLY A 132 -12.51 0.73 -10.91
CA GLY A 132 -13.69 0.00 -11.38
C GLY A 132 -14.48 -0.77 -10.33
N LEU A 133 -13.88 -1.04 -9.16
CA LEU A 133 -14.45 -1.74 -8.00
C LEU A 133 -14.43 -0.88 -6.73
N PHE A 134 -14.18 0.42 -6.87
CA PHE A 134 -14.04 1.34 -5.75
C PHE A 134 -15.33 1.44 -4.95
N MET A 135 -15.21 1.24 -3.63
CA MET A 135 -16.32 1.29 -2.68
C MET A 135 -16.23 2.47 -1.70
N GLY A 136 -15.24 3.35 -1.88
CA GLY A 136 -14.97 4.50 -1.02
C GLY A 136 -13.66 4.38 -0.24
N LEU A 137 -13.50 5.27 0.73
CA LEU A 137 -12.30 5.29 1.57
C LEU A 137 -12.35 4.19 2.64
N ASP A 138 -11.23 3.48 2.82
CA ASP A 138 -11.08 2.47 3.84
C ASP A 138 -10.77 3.11 5.21
N ARG A 139 -11.80 3.24 6.05
CA ARG A 139 -11.69 3.84 7.39
C ARG A 139 -11.21 2.85 8.46
N ASN A 140 -10.45 1.82 8.09
CA ASN A 140 -9.82 0.93 9.04
C ASN A 140 -8.76 1.70 9.87
N PRO A 141 -8.85 1.76 11.21
CA PRO A 141 -7.84 2.42 12.04
C PRO A 141 -6.40 1.92 11.82
N ALA A 142 -6.23 0.65 11.45
CA ALA A 142 -4.90 0.09 11.14
C ALA A 142 -4.22 0.73 9.92
N ASN A 143 -4.99 1.44 9.10
CA ASN A 143 -4.48 2.16 7.93
C ASN A 143 -3.88 3.53 8.29
N ILE A 144 -4.04 4.00 9.53
CA ILE A 144 -3.37 5.21 10.00
C ILE A 144 -2.08 4.80 10.69
N LEU A 145 -0.96 5.31 10.18
CA LEU A 145 0.36 5.07 10.75
C LEU A 145 1.03 6.41 11.08
N ARG A 146 2.05 6.37 11.93
CA ARG A 146 2.83 7.56 12.33
C ARG A 146 4.16 7.60 11.61
N ARG A 147 4.54 8.78 11.13
CA ARG A 147 5.88 9.06 10.65
C ARG A 147 6.82 9.29 11.83
N PRO A 148 7.91 8.51 11.99
CA PRO A 148 8.79 8.64 13.15
C PRO A 148 9.54 9.98 13.24
N ALA A 149 9.79 10.62 12.09
CA ALA A 149 10.62 11.82 12.00
C ALA A 149 9.96 13.07 12.62
N ASP A 150 8.64 13.20 12.49
CA ASP A 150 7.88 14.39 12.89
C ASP A 150 6.61 14.05 13.70
N GLY A 151 6.24 12.78 13.80
CA GLY A 151 5.04 12.33 14.51
C GLY A 151 3.75 12.47 13.72
N GLU A 152 3.81 12.88 12.45
CA GLU A 152 2.63 13.10 11.61
C GLU A 152 1.86 11.80 11.36
N LEU A 153 0.53 11.87 11.40
CA LEU A 153 -0.33 10.74 11.08
C LEU A 153 -0.59 10.67 9.57
N VAL A 154 -0.37 9.49 9.00
CA VAL A 154 -0.38 9.21 7.58
C VAL A 154 -1.43 8.15 7.28
N PHE A 155 -2.31 8.45 6.32
CA PHE A 155 -3.33 7.53 5.86
C PHE A 155 -2.75 6.65 4.75
N THR A 156 -2.53 5.39 5.06
CA THR A 156 -2.11 4.34 4.13
C THR A 156 -3.30 3.56 3.61
N ASP A 157 -3.15 2.83 2.51
CA ASP A 157 -4.16 1.89 2.00
C ASP A 157 -5.59 2.46 1.93
N ALA A 158 -5.71 3.71 1.46
CA ALA A 158 -6.91 4.51 1.70
C ALA A 158 -8.14 4.08 0.90
N PHE A 159 -8.02 3.12 -0.03
CA PHE A 159 -9.08 2.75 -0.96
C PHE A 159 -9.63 1.37 -0.65
N TRP A 160 -10.93 1.29 -0.44
CA TRP A 160 -11.64 0.04 -0.27
C TRP A 160 -12.24 -0.42 -1.60
N VAL A 161 -12.14 -1.71 -1.89
CA VAL A 161 -12.72 -2.35 -3.08
C VAL A 161 -13.68 -3.47 -2.71
N ASN A 162 -14.60 -3.77 -3.62
CA ASN A 162 -15.52 -4.90 -3.48
C ASN A 162 -14.78 -6.25 -3.57
N GLY A 163 -14.30 -6.75 -2.43
CA GLY A 163 -13.52 -7.98 -2.30
C GLY A 163 -14.18 -9.24 -2.92
N PRO A 164 -15.48 -9.52 -2.66
CA PRO A 164 -16.16 -10.65 -3.30
C PRO A 164 -16.12 -10.59 -4.84
N HIS A 165 -16.38 -9.41 -5.43
CA HIS A 165 -16.34 -9.24 -6.88
C HIS A 165 -14.89 -9.30 -7.41
N LEU A 166 -13.92 -8.79 -6.64
CA LEU A 166 -12.50 -8.94 -6.95
C LEU A 166 -12.10 -10.42 -7.07
N LEU A 167 -12.55 -11.27 -6.13
CA LEU A 167 -12.31 -12.72 -6.16
C LEU A 167 -12.94 -13.39 -7.39
N GLU A 168 -14.11 -12.94 -7.83
CA GLU A 168 -14.75 -13.43 -9.05
C GLU A 168 -13.97 -13.04 -10.30
N LEU A 169 -13.48 -11.80 -10.38
CA LEU A 169 -12.63 -11.36 -11.49
C LEU A 169 -11.31 -12.11 -11.54
N ILE A 170 -10.69 -12.39 -10.40
CA ILE A 170 -9.49 -13.24 -10.30
C ILE A 170 -9.76 -14.65 -10.85
N LYS A 171 -10.93 -15.24 -10.54
CA LYS A 171 -11.35 -16.55 -11.07
C LYS A 171 -11.52 -16.51 -12.59
N ILE A 172 -12.21 -15.49 -13.11
CA ILE A 172 -12.57 -15.36 -14.52
C ILE A 172 -11.34 -15.05 -15.39
N ALA A 173 -10.46 -14.16 -14.94
CA ALA A 173 -9.27 -13.72 -15.67
C ALA A 173 -8.17 -14.81 -15.79
N ARG A 174 -8.42 -16.04 -15.32
CA ARG A 174 -7.47 -17.17 -15.31
C ARG A 174 -6.15 -16.90 -14.57
N ILE A 175 -6.10 -15.85 -13.73
CA ILE A 175 -5.03 -15.66 -12.73
C ILE A 175 -5.25 -16.54 -11.48
N TRP A 176 -6.33 -17.33 -11.46
CA TRP A 176 -6.65 -18.32 -10.42
C TRP A 176 -5.48 -19.23 -10.01
N PRO A 177 -4.64 -19.78 -10.92
CA PRO A 177 -3.47 -20.58 -10.49
C PRO A 177 -2.44 -19.75 -9.71
N THR A 178 -2.22 -18.50 -10.10
CA THR A 178 -1.34 -17.54 -9.40
C THR A 178 -1.91 -17.17 -8.03
N PHE A 179 -3.22 -16.92 -7.96
CA PHE A 179 -3.93 -16.58 -6.72
C PHE A 179 -4.02 -17.78 -5.75
N HIS A 180 -4.23 -18.99 -6.24
CA HIS A 180 -4.30 -20.18 -5.40
C HIS A 180 -2.92 -20.57 -4.84
N ALA A 181 -1.84 -20.37 -5.62
CA ALA A 181 -0.47 -20.49 -5.14
C ALA A 181 -0.14 -19.42 -4.08
N TRP A 182 -0.76 -18.25 -4.16
CA TRP A 182 -0.67 -17.20 -3.16
C TRP A 182 -1.39 -17.56 -1.85
N MET A 183 -2.65 -18.01 -1.91
CA MET A 183 -3.42 -18.42 -0.71
C MET A 183 -2.71 -19.55 0.07
N GLY A 184 -2.06 -20.48 -0.63
CA GLY A 184 -1.32 -21.58 -0.01
C GLY A 184 0.00 -21.19 0.70
N GLN A 185 0.42 -19.92 0.62
CA GLN A 185 1.65 -19.42 1.26
C GLN A 185 1.39 -18.55 2.50
N GLN A 186 0.13 -18.38 2.92
CA GLN A 186 -0.19 -17.68 4.16
C GLN A 186 0.17 -18.58 5.36
N PRO A 187 0.90 -18.08 6.37
CA PRO A 187 1.10 -18.84 7.59
C PRO A 187 -0.25 -19.05 8.28
N SER A 188 -0.47 -20.29 8.77
CA SER A 188 -1.63 -20.68 9.58
C SER A 188 -1.72 -19.93 10.89
#